data_AF-A0A2A5NS99-F1
#
_entry.id   AF-A0A2A5NS99-F1
#
_cell.length_a   1.000
_cell.length_b   1.000
_cell.length_c   1.000
_cell.angle_alpha   90.00
_cell.angle_beta   90.00
_cell.angle_gamma   90.00
#
_symmetry.space_group_name_H-M   'P 1'
#
loop_
_entity.id
_entity.type
_entity.pdbx_description
1 polymer ?
#
loop_
_entity_poly.entity_id
_entity_poly.type
_entity_poly.pdbx_seq_one_letter_code
_entity_poly.pdbx_strand_id
1 'polypeptide(L)'
;MLDTPEDILMLIPLVSREVVLRLLQTEHAPRITAALDRTGASVVVGVTPLLNGRMAEGWSMEQLARKLRVSESTLFARFEAATGITPAQYLKRTRLGETRRRMVLHGDTAAQAAAPGGGGPECVALLQEPPGGAQETAGGGCGGGAGGSLHCAFSNWRG
;
A
#
# COMPACT_ATOMS: atom_id res chain seq x y z
N MET A 1 15.62 28.52 -17.88
CA MET A 1 15.20 27.17 -18.34
C MET A 1 14.99 26.17 -17.18
N LEU A 2 14.63 26.66 -15.99
CA LEU A 2 13.97 25.90 -14.91
C LEU A 2 13.10 26.89 -14.11
N ASP A 3 12.38 27.76 -14.83
CA ASP A 3 11.66 28.89 -14.23
C ASP A 3 10.18 28.56 -13.95
N THR A 4 9.76 27.36 -14.36
CA THR A 4 8.41 26.81 -14.25
C THR A 4 8.39 25.64 -13.26
N PRO A 5 7.67 25.75 -12.13
CA PRO A 5 7.65 24.72 -11.10
C PRO A 5 7.02 23.39 -11.57
N GLU A 6 6.15 23.43 -12.57
CA GLU A 6 5.52 22.25 -13.17
C GLU A 6 6.54 21.37 -13.91
N ASP A 7 7.47 22.00 -14.64
CA ASP A 7 8.52 21.28 -15.37
C ASP A 7 9.49 20.59 -14.40
N ILE A 8 9.75 21.19 -13.24
CA ILE A 8 10.59 20.59 -12.19
C ILE A 8 9.97 19.28 -11.70
N LEU A 9 8.65 19.25 -11.43
CA LEU A 9 7.97 18.04 -10.94
C LEU A 9 7.99 16.90 -11.97
N MET A 10 7.91 17.23 -13.27
CA MET A 10 8.02 16.26 -14.36
C MET A 10 9.46 15.77 -14.58
N LEU A 11 10.46 16.65 -14.45
CA LEU A 11 11.86 16.35 -14.74
C LEU A 11 12.56 15.62 -13.58
N ILE A 12 12.20 15.89 -12.33
CA ILE A 12 12.80 15.25 -11.14
C ILE A 12 12.91 13.72 -11.26
N PRO A 13 11.86 12.95 -11.60
CA PRO A 13 11.98 11.49 -11.69
C PRO A 13 12.92 11.04 -12.80
N LEU A 14 12.96 11.76 -13.93
CA LEU A 14 13.83 11.43 -15.07
C LEU A 14 15.30 11.71 -14.75
N VAL A 15 15.60 12.88 -14.19
CA VAL A 15 16.94 13.26 -13.74
C VAL A 15 17.42 12.32 -12.63
N SER A 16 16.55 11.96 -11.69
CA SER A 16 16.91 11.03 -10.62
C SER A 16 17.33 9.67 -11.16
N ARG A 17 16.58 9.13 -12.15
CA ARG A 17 16.94 7.85 -12.80
C ARG A 17 18.28 7.94 -13.52
N GLU A 18 18.52 9.02 -14.24
CA GLU A 18 19.79 9.24 -14.96
C GLU A 18 20.98 9.35 -14.01
N VAL A 19 20.85 10.11 -12.92
CA VAL A 19 21.90 10.25 -11.90
C VAL A 19 22.22 8.89 -11.28
N VAL A 20 21.21 8.10 -10.92
CA VAL A 20 21.42 6.74 -10.39
C VAL A 20 22.13 5.85 -11.41
N LEU A 21 21.71 5.88 -12.68
CA LEU A 21 22.34 5.10 -13.74
C LEU A 21 23.81 5.46 -13.93
N ARG A 22 24.15 6.75 -13.95
CA ARG A 22 25.53 7.21 -14.05
C ARG A 22 26.37 6.80 -12.85
N LEU A 23 25.84 6.91 -11.64
CA LEU A 23 26.54 6.47 -10.42
C LEU A 23 26.87 4.98 -10.46
N LEU A 24 25.95 4.15 -10.96
CA LEU A 24 26.15 2.70 -11.12
C LEU A 24 27.14 2.34 -12.24
N GLN A 25 27.47 3.26 -13.14
CA GLN A 25 28.49 3.07 -14.19
C GLN A 25 29.89 3.52 -13.74
N THR A 26 30.03 4.10 -12.55
CA THR A 26 31.34 4.50 -12.00
C THR A 26 32.03 3.34 -11.26
N GLU A 27 33.32 3.49 -11.02
CA GLU A 27 34.11 2.58 -10.16
C GLU A 27 33.59 2.48 -8.71
N HIS A 28 32.73 3.42 -8.27
CA HIS A 28 32.13 3.42 -6.94
C HIS A 28 30.87 2.56 -6.84
N ALA A 29 30.35 2.03 -7.94
CA ALA A 29 29.12 1.24 -7.94
C ALA A 29 29.10 0.11 -6.88
N PRO A 30 30.18 -0.68 -6.66
CA PRO A 30 30.19 -1.71 -5.61
C PRO A 30 30.07 -1.15 -4.19
N ARG A 31 30.62 0.04 -3.94
CA ARG A 31 30.52 0.71 -2.63
C ARG A 31 29.11 1.24 -2.38
N ILE A 32 28.48 1.77 -3.43
CA ILE A 32 27.11 2.27 -3.37
C ILE A 32 26.13 1.12 -3.12
N THR A 33 26.25 0.02 -3.86
CA THR A 33 25.39 -1.16 -3.65
C THR A 33 25.58 -1.77 -2.26
N ALA A 34 26.82 -1.91 -1.79
CA ALA A 34 27.10 -2.39 -0.43
C ALA A 34 26.61 -1.43 0.68
N ALA A 35 26.49 -0.13 0.40
CA ALA A 35 25.89 0.83 1.33
C ALA A 35 24.37 0.66 1.39
N LEU A 36 23.71 0.47 0.23
CA LEU A 36 22.26 0.22 0.16
C LEU A 36 21.83 -1.05 0.91
N ASP A 37 22.66 -2.10 0.87
CA ASP A 37 22.40 -3.32 1.64
C ASP A 37 22.46 -3.08 3.16
N ARG A 38 23.33 -2.17 3.61
CA ARG A 38 23.48 -1.81 5.03
C ARG A 38 22.36 -0.92 5.54
N THR A 39 21.83 -0.03 4.71
CA THR A 39 20.75 0.89 5.10
C THR A 39 19.37 0.24 5.15
N GLY A 40 19.23 -1.02 4.71
CA GLY A 40 17.95 -1.72 4.68
C GLY A 40 17.13 -1.46 3.41
N ALA A 41 17.73 -0.87 2.37
CA ALA A 41 17.06 -0.56 1.12
C ALA A 41 16.43 -1.82 0.47
N SER A 42 17.09 -2.97 0.58
CA SER A 42 16.56 -4.26 0.09
C SER A 42 15.25 -4.67 0.76
N VAL A 43 15.10 -4.40 2.07
CA VAL A 43 13.85 -4.66 2.80
C VAL A 43 12.75 -3.73 2.32
N VAL A 44 13.05 -2.44 2.16
CA VAL A 44 12.06 -1.45 1.66
C VAL A 44 11.61 -1.79 0.25
N VAL A 45 12.54 -2.10 -0.65
CA VAL A 45 12.23 -2.47 -2.05
C VAL A 45 11.37 -3.73 -2.12
N GLY A 46 11.62 -4.72 -1.25
CA GLY A 46 10.82 -5.94 -1.20
C GLY A 46 9.44 -5.75 -0.55
N VAL A 47 9.34 -4.94 0.50
CA VAL A 47 8.11 -4.79 1.28
C VAL A 47 7.11 -3.83 0.63
N THR A 48 7.58 -2.76 -0.01
CA THR A 48 6.72 -1.71 -0.57
C THR A 48 5.71 -2.23 -1.61
N PRO A 49 6.10 -3.07 -2.60
CA PRO A 49 5.15 -3.65 -3.55
C PRO A 49 4.09 -4.54 -2.88
N LEU A 50 4.48 -5.25 -1.82
CA LEU A 50 3.54 -6.03 -1.03
C LEU A 50 2.53 -5.09 -0.39
N LEU A 51 2.99 -4.13 0.42
CA LEU A 51 2.14 -3.17 1.14
C LEU A 51 1.18 -2.40 0.20
N ASN A 52 1.68 -1.93 -0.94
CA ASN A 52 0.90 -1.15 -1.91
C ASN A 52 -0.07 -2.02 -2.72
N GLY A 53 0.23 -3.30 -2.97
CA GLY A 53 -0.61 -4.18 -3.77
C GLY A 53 -1.93 -4.56 -3.10
N ARG A 54 -1.99 -4.55 -1.76
CA ARG A 54 -3.17 -4.95 -0.97
C ARG A 54 -3.35 -4.05 0.25
N MET A 55 -3.42 -2.74 0.03
CA MET A 55 -3.58 -1.75 1.11
C MET A 55 -4.82 -1.99 1.99
N ALA A 56 -5.85 -2.61 1.42
CA ALA A 56 -7.11 -2.99 2.04
C ALA A 56 -7.01 -4.10 3.11
N GLU A 57 -6.01 -4.97 3.01
CA GLU A 57 -5.90 -6.16 3.86
C GLU A 57 -5.26 -5.83 5.22
N GLY A 58 -5.63 -6.61 6.24
CA GLY A 58 -4.95 -6.61 7.52
C GLY A 58 -3.60 -7.32 7.36
N TRP A 59 -2.52 -6.55 7.23
CA TRP A 59 -1.18 -7.11 7.10
C TRP A 59 -0.73 -7.78 8.40
N SER A 60 -0.31 -9.04 8.32
CA SER A 60 0.50 -9.67 9.36
C SER A 60 1.97 -9.38 9.07
N MET A 61 2.62 -8.60 9.93
CA MET A 61 4.04 -8.24 9.78
C MET A 61 4.95 -9.47 9.79
N GLU A 62 4.57 -10.51 10.54
CA GLU A 62 5.22 -11.82 10.53
C GLU A 62 5.21 -12.47 9.13
N GLN A 63 4.11 -12.36 8.38
CA GLN A 63 4.04 -12.90 7.01
C GLN A 63 4.94 -12.14 6.04
N LEU A 64 5.03 -10.81 6.14
CA LEU A 64 5.96 -10.02 5.32
C LEU A 64 7.41 -10.37 5.66
N ALA A 65 7.73 -10.47 6.95
CA ALA A 65 9.05 -10.84 7.43
C ALA A 65 9.47 -12.22 6.90
N ARG A 66 8.56 -13.21 6.95
CA ARG A 66 8.78 -14.55 6.35
C ARG A 66 9.01 -14.50 4.84
N LYS A 67 8.20 -13.74 4.09
CA LYS A 67 8.38 -13.58 2.63
C LYS A 67 9.73 -12.98 2.27
N LEU A 68 10.22 -12.07 3.10
CA LEU A 68 11.52 -11.41 2.92
C LEU A 68 12.69 -12.14 3.60
N ARG A 69 12.44 -13.31 4.22
CA ARG A 69 13.43 -14.12 4.96
C ARG A 69 14.18 -13.33 6.04
N VAL A 70 13.50 -12.42 6.72
CA VAL A 70 14.02 -11.64 7.86
C VAL A 70 13.15 -11.83 9.09
N SER A 71 13.68 -11.55 10.28
CA SER A 71 12.84 -11.46 11.48
C SER A 71 11.96 -10.21 11.42
N GLU A 72 10.85 -10.22 12.16
CA GLU A 72 9.96 -9.07 12.28
C GLU A 72 10.71 -7.84 12.82
N SER A 73 11.52 -8.01 13.86
CA SER A 73 12.36 -6.95 14.42
C SER A 73 13.32 -6.35 13.39
N THR A 74 13.94 -7.18 12.55
CA THR A 74 14.84 -6.73 11.47
C THR A 74 14.07 -5.96 10.41
N LEU A 75 12.86 -6.39 10.06
CA LEU A 75 12.01 -5.71 9.10
C LEU A 75 11.64 -4.32 9.60
N PHE A 76 11.14 -4.19 10.84
CA PHE A 76 10.79 -2.90 11.43
C PHE A 76 12.01 -1.95 11.49
N ALA A 77 13.13 -2.42 12.05
CA ALA A 77 14.32 -1.60 12.22
C ALA A 77 14.89 -1.12 10.88
N ARG A 78 15.01 -2.01 9.87
CA ARG A 78 15.53 -1.66 8.55
C ARG A 78 14.58 -0.76 7.77
N PHE A 79 13.27 -0.98 7.91
CA PHE A 79 12.29 -0.13 7.25
C PHE A 79 12.28 1.27 7.82
N GLU A 80 12.32 1.41 9.15
CA GLU A 80 12.36 2.72 9.81
C GLU A 80 13.69 3.44 9.55
N ALA A 81 14.82 2.72 9.57
CA ALA A 81 16.12 3.29 9.22
C ALA A 81 16.17 3.83 7.77
N ALA A 82 15.48 3.17 6.84
CA ALA A 82 15.46 3.56 5.44
C ALA A 82 14.40 4.61 5.07
N THR A 83 13.22 4.59 5.74
CA THR A 83 12.08 5.47 5.38
C THR A 83 11.85 6.61 6.39
N GLY A 84 12.48 6.57 7.55
CA GLY A 84 12.28 7.51 8.65
C GLY A 84 10.96 7.34 9.42
N ILE A 85 10.14 6.35 9.08
CA ILE A 85 8.86 6.06 9.72
C ILE A 85 8.64 4.54 9.84
N THR A 86 7.74 4.13 10.74
CA THR A 86 7.41 2.71 10.88
C THR A 86 6.59 2.19 9.68
N PRO A 87 6.66 0.89 9.30
CA PRO A 87 5.87 0.30 8.21
C PRO A 87 4.36 0.52 8.39
N ALA A 88 3.98 0.49 9.65
CA ALA A 88 2.69 0.80 10.19
C ALA A 88 2.24 2.23 9.80
N GLN A 89 3.00 3.26 10.19
CA GLN A 89 2.71 4.65 9.84
C GLN A 89 2.71 4.88 8.32
N TYR A 90 3.60 4.20 7.60
CA TYR A 90 3.61 4.20 6.14
C TYR A 90 2.25 3.74 5.58
N LEU A 91 1.70 2.61 6.04
CA LEU A 91 0.39 2.14 5.61
C LEU A 91 -0.74 3.15 5.85
N LYS A 92 -0.75 3.86 7.00
CA LYS A 92 -1.75 4.91 7.26
C LYS A 92 -1.65 6.04 6.25
N ARG A 93 -0.43 6.52 6.00
CA ARG A 93 -0.17 7.61 5.04
C ARG A 93 -0.57 7.21 3.62
N THR A 94 -0.22 6.00 3.20
CA THR A 94 -0.57 5.51 1.86
C THR A 94 -2.07 5.34 1.70
N ARG A 95 -2.77 4.77 2.70
CA ARG A 95 -4.24 4.65 2.67
C ARG A 95 -4.92 6.02 2.56
N LEU A 96 -4.50 7.00 3.36
CA LEU A 96 -5.07 8.35 3.31
C LEU A 96 -4.80 9.04 1.96
N GLY A 97 -3.56 8.90 1.44
CA GLY A 97 -3.18 9.44 0.15
C GLY A 97 -4.03 8.85 -0.98
N GLU A 98 -4.26 7.54 -0.96
CA GLU A 98 -5.13 6.86 -1.92
C GLU A 98 -6.59 7.32 -1.79
N THR A 99 -7.14 7.37 -0.57
CA THR A 99 -8.49 7.91 -0.33
C THR A 99 -8.62 9.32 -0.92
N ARG A 100 -7.68 10.23 -0.62
CA ARG A 100 -7.69 11.59 -1.17
C ARG A 100 -7.58 11.60 -2.69
N ARG A 101 -6.70 10.76 -3.25
CA ARG A 101 -6.55 10.61 -4.70
C ARG A 101 -7.86 10.20 -5.34
N ARG A 102 -8.60 9.26 -4.74
CA ARG A 102 -9.90 8.80 -5.23
C ARG A 102 -10.98 9.88 -5.16
N MET A 103 -11.04 10.63 -4.07
CA MET A 103 -11.97 11.76 -3.96
C MET A 103 -11.72 12.81 -5.06
N VAL A 104 -10.46 13.08 -5.42
CA VAL A 104 -10.10 14.07 -6.44
C VAL A 104 -10.29 13.55 -7.86
N LEU A 105 -9.87 12.31 -8.15
CA LEU A 105 -9.88 11.76 -9.51
C LEU A 105 -11.19 11.08 -9.89
N HIS A 106 -11.92 10.52 -8.91
CA HIS A 106 -13.14 9.74 -9.14
C HIS A 106 -14.39 10.37 -8.54
N GLY A 107 -14.26 11.46 -7.77
CA GLY A 107 -15.40 12.13 -7.14
C GLY A 107 -16.04 11.33 -6.00
N ASP A 108 -15.36 10.28 -5.52
CA ASP A 108 -15.86 9.44 -4.44
C ASP A 108 -16.19 10.26 -3.19
N THR A 109 -17.29 9.91 -2.51
CA THR A 109 -17.54 10.44 -1.16
C THR A 109 -16.48 9.89 -0.19
N ALA A 110 -16.26 10.59 0.93
CA ALA A 110 -15.26 10.18 1.93
C ALA A 110 -15.46 8.74 2.43
N ALA A 111 -16.72 8.28 2.55
CA ALA A 111 -17.06 6.93 2.96
C ALA A 111 -16.65 5.87 1.92
N GLN A 112 -16.73 6.21 0.64
CA GLN A 112 -16.45 5.31 -0.48
C GLN A 112 -14.97 5.20 -0.76
N ALA A 113 -14.27 6.34 -0.72
CA ALA A 113 -12.84 6.41 -0.88
C ALA A 113 -12.07 5.72 0.28
N ALA A 114 -12.68 5.57 1.45
CA ALA A 114 -12.10 4.85 2.59
C ALA A 114 -12.32 3.33 2.54
N ALA A 115 -13.24 2.85 1.70
CA ALA A 115 -13.60 1.43 1.67
C ALA A 115 -12.56 0.60 0.87
N PRO A 116 -12.13 -0.57 1.38
CA PRO A 116 -11.09 -1.41 0.77
C PRO A 116 -11.41 -1.96 -0.63
N GLY A 117 -12.67 -1.84 -1.08
CA GLY A 117 -13.17 -2.38 -2.35
C GLY A 117 -13.67 -1.34 -3.36
N GLY A 118 -13.48 -0.02 -3.11
CA GLY A 118 -13.88 1.02 -4.07
C GLY A 118 -15.33 0.89 -4.56
N GLY A 119 -16.30 1.06 -3.66
CA GLY A 119 -17.69 1.21 -4.07
C GLY A 119 -17.98 2.65 -4.45
N GLY A 120 -17.81 3.02 -5.72
CA GLY A 120 -18.49 4.21 -6.25
C GLY A 120 -20.00 4.01 -6.15
N PRO A 121 -20.82 5.04 -5.87
CA PRO A 121 -22.27 4.88 -5.85
C PRO A 121 -22.73 4.98 -7.29
N GLU A 122 -23.38 3.96 -7.83
CA GLU A 122 -24.40 4.16 -8.88
C GLU A 122 -24.02 4.91 -10.19
N CYS A 123 -22.77 5.33 -10.43
CA CYS A 123 -22.37 5.97 -11.70
C CYS A 123 -22.12 4.97 -12.83
N VAL A 124 -22.13 3.66 -12.53
CA VAL A 124 -22.26 2.62 -13.57
C VAL A 124 -23.73 2.45 -14.01
N ALA A 125 -24.71 3.03 -13.29
CA ALA A 125 -26.15 2.88 -13.63
C ALA A 125 -26.67 3.86 -14.69
N LEU A 126 -25.85 4.80 -15.21
CA LEU A 126 -26.28 5.75 -16.25
C LEU A 126 -25.90 5.36 -17.69
N LEU A 127 -25.44 4.13 -17.93
CA LEU A 127 -25.28 3.60 -19.29
C LEU A 127 -26.10 2.35 -19.61
N GLN A 128 -26.97 1.86 -18.73
CA GLN A 128 -27.94 0.81 -19.06
C GLN A 128 -29.07 0.72 -18.03
N GLU A 129 -30.26 1.18 -18.40
CA GLU A 129 -31.57 0.74 -17.86
C GLU A 129 -32.62 0.96 -18.98
N PRO A 130 -33.77 0.25 -19.03
CA PRO A 130 -34.15 -1.09 -18.53
C PRO A 130 -34.91 -1.85 -19.68
N PRO A 131 -35.83 -2.86 -19.53
CA PRO A 131 -36.41 -3.45 -18.31
C PRO A 131 -36.64 -4.97 -18.31
N GLY A 132 -36.88 -5.54 -17.11
CA GLY A 132 -37.56 -6.84 -17.02
C GLY A 132 -37.53 -7.56 -15.68
N GLY A 133 -38.42 -7.17 -14.76
CA GLY A 133 -39.33 -8.09 -14.03
C GLY A 133 -38.82 -9.13 -13.01
N ALA A 134 -39.63 -9.27 -11.94
CA ALA A 134 -39.79 -10.40 -10.99
C ALA A 134 -38.75 -10.55 -9.86
N GLN A 135 -39.10 -10.25 -8.59
CA GLN A 135 -39.78 -11.10 -7.57
C GLN A 135 -38.90 -12.25 -7.04
N GLU A 136 -38.44 -12.17 -5.77
CA GLU A 136 -38.97 -12.91 -4.58
C GLU A 136 -38.49 -14.40 -4.54
N THR A 137 -37.75 -14.95 -3.56
CA THR A 137 -38.07 -15.14 -2.13
C THR A 137 -36.90 -15.86 -1.40
N ALA A 138 -36.84 -15.60 -0.08
CA ALA A 138 -36.41 -16.38 1.10
C ALA A 138 -35.65 -17.74 1.07
N GLY A 139 -34.80 -17.92 2.11
CA GLY A 139 -34.37 -19.19 2.74
C GLY A 139 -32.84 -19.23 2.92
N GLY A 140 -32.21 -19.30 4.10
CA GLY A 140 -32.57 -19.91 5.39
C GLY A 140 -31.55 -21.01 5.70
N GLY A 141 -30.69 -20.85 6.72
CA GLY A 141 -29.77 -21.92 7.13
C GLY A 141 -28.64 -21.50 8.09
N CYS A 142 -28.91 -21.48 9.39
CA CYS A 142 -27.90 -21.43 10.45
C CYS A 142 -27.46 -22.85 10.83
N GLY A 143 -26.15 -23.09 10.88
CA GLY A 143 -25.58 -24.38 11.30
C GLY A 143 -24.30 -24.24 12.14
N GLY A 144 -24.43 -24.56 13.44
CA GLY A 144 -23.51 -25.37 14.26
C GLY A 144 -22.02 -25.01 14.41
N GLY A 145 -21.65 -24.55 15.62
CA GLY A 145 -20.90 -25.38 16.58
C GLY A 145 -19.35 -25.41 16.56
N ALA A 146 -18.81 -25.29 17.79
CA ALA A 146 -17.52 -25.77 18.31
C ALA A 146 -16.28 -24.83 18.28
N GLY A 147 -16.00 -24.26 19.47
CA GLY A 147 -14.78 -24.53 20.24
C GLY A 147 -13.42 -24.12 19.68
N GLY A 148 -12.79 -23.13 20.31
CA GLY A 148 -11.35 -22.90 20.15
C GLY A 148 -10.88 -21.52 20.58
N SER A 149 -10.72 -21.31 21.89
CA SER A 149 -9.92 -20.21 22.43
C SER A 149 -8.49 -20.31 21.92
N LEU A 150 -8.05 -19.32 21.13
CA LEU A 150 -6.68 -18.83 21.15
C LEU A 150 -6.72 -17.30 21.23
N HIS A 151 -6.83 -16.84 22.47
CA HIS A 151 -6.67 -15.46 22.86
C HIS A 151 -5.19 -15.22 23.18
N CYS A 152 -4.51 -14.43 22.34
CA CYS A 152 -3.35 -13.57 22.63
C CYS A 152 -3.01 -12.82 21.33
N ALA A 153 -3.66 -11.68 21.06
CA ALA A 153 -3.21 -10.34 21.43
C ALA A 153 -2.13 -9.76 20.51
N PHE A 154 -2.54 -9.01 19.49
CA PHE A 154 -1.99 -7.68 19.25
C PHE A 154 -3.04 -6.76 18.61
N SER A 155 -4.03 -6.45 19.44
CA SER A 155 -5.10 -5.52 19.22
C SER A 155 -4.58 -4.09 19.36
N ASN A 156 -3.87 -3.50 18.38
CA ASN A 156 -3.71 -2.03 18.39
C ASN A 156 -3.31 -1.38 17.07
N TRP A 157 -4.10 -1.60 16.01
CA TRP A 157 -3.99 -0.84 14.76
C TRP A 157 -5.28 -0.06 14.47
N ARG A 158 -5.74 0.70 15.49
CA ARG A 158 -6.84 1.67 15.40
C ARG A 158 -6.30 3.04 15.85
N GLY A 159 -6.49 4.08 15.03
CA GLY A 159 -6.07 5.47 15.28
C GLY A 159 -5.60 6.15 14.01
#